data_AF-A0A950QVP2-F1
#
_entry.id   AF-A0A950QVP2-F1
#
_cell.length_a   1.000
_cell.length_b   1.000
_cell.length_c   1.000
_cell.angle_alpha   90.00
_cell.angle_beta   90.00
_cell.angle_gamma   90.00
#
_symmetry.space_group_name_H-M   'P 1'
#
loop_
_entity.id
_entity.type
_entity.pdbx_description
1 polymer ?
#
loop_
_entity_poly.entity_id
_entity_poly.type
_entity_poly.pdbx_seq_one_letter_code
_entity_poly.pdbx_strand_id
1 'polypeptide(L)' 'MQVYLDNQEKVLGSVGIPQRSPDTYGETIRLMREKKLTFDEAIQSPEFMLAQRSRLHIVQRDLFEQLQRLPFV' A
#
# COMPACT_ATOMS: atom_id res chain seq x y z
N MET A 1 10.73 -19.64 -5.76
CA MET A 1 10.21 -18.73 -6.81
C MET A 1 10.35 -19.33 -8.23
N GLN A 2 10.28 -20.65 -8.41
CA GLN A 2 10.50 -21.24 -9.75
C GLN A 2 9.44 -20.77 -10.77
N VAL A 3 8.16 -20.79 -10.39
CA VAL A 3 7.05 -20.33 -11.24
C VAL A 3 7.20 -18.89 -11.73
N TYR A 4 7.75 -17.99 -10.90
CA TYR A 4 8.03 -16.61 -11.29
C TYR A 4 9.13 -16.55 -12.34
N LEU A 5 10.23 -17.27 -12.12
CA LEU A 5 11.37 -17.31 -13.05
C LEU A 5 10.95 -17.90 -14.41
N ASP A 6 10.12 -18.94 -14.40
CA ASP A 6 9.64 -19.63 -15.61
C ASP A 6 8.63 -18.81 -16.44
N ASN A 7 8.10 -17.72 -15.89
CA ASN A 7 7.09 -16.88 -16.54
C ASN A 7 7.44 -15.39 -16.47
N GLN A 8 8.70 -15.04 -16.20
CA GLN A 8 9.12 -13.66 -15.96
C GLN A 8 8.80 -12.75 -17.15
N GLU A 9 8.83 -13.31 -18.37
CA GLU A 9 8.48 -12.62 -19.61
C GLU A 9 7.00 -12.20 -19.70
N LYS A 10 6.12 -12.84 -18.92
CA LYS A 10 4.68 -12.50 -18.84
C LYS A 10 4.36 -11.51 -17.73
N VAL A 11 5.34 -11.16 -16.89
CA VAL A 11 5.18 -10.25 -15.75
C VAL A 11 5.54 -8.84 -16.17
N LEU A 12 4.56 -7.93 -16.20
CA LEU A 12 4.78 -6.51 -16.51
C LEU A 12 5.71 -5.82 -15.50
N GLY A 13 5.63 -6.23 -14.24
CA GLY A 13 6.50 -5.78 -13.17
C GLY A 13 6.02 -6.26 -11.81
N SER A 14 6.74 -5.86 -10.76
CA SER A 14 6.45 -6.23 -9.38
C SER A 14 6.27 -4.99 -8.51
N VAL A 15 5.35 -5.08 -7.55
CA VAL A 15 5.13 -4.06 -6.52
C VAL A 15 5.36 -4.72 -5.17
N GLY A 16 6.19 -4.11 -4.35
CA GLY A 16 6.54 -4.59 -3.02
C GLY A 16 5.90 -3.74 -1.93
N ILE A 17 5.33 -4.39 -0.92
CA ILE A 17 4.94 -3.73 0.32
C ILE A 17 6.13 -3.83 1.28
N PRO A 18 6.85 -2.73 1.57
CA PRO A 18 7.99 -2.78 2.46
C PRO A 18 7.56 -3.11 3.89
N GLN A 19 8.38 -3.88 4.59
CA GLN A 19 8.17 -4.15 6.01
C GLN A 19 8.28 -2.84 6.78
N ARG A 20 7.23 -2.48 7.52
CA ARG A 20 7.20 -1.33 8.43
C ARG A 20 6.82 -1.79 9.83
N SER A 21 7.03 -0.92 10.82
CA SER A 21 6.71 -1.23 12.22
C SER A 21 5.25 -1.70 12.35
N PRO A 22 5.01 -2.95 12.79
CA PRO A 22 3.67 -3.53 12.92
C PRO A 22 2.80 -2.73 13.90
N ASP A 23 3.37 -2.34 15.04
CA ASP A 23 2.67 -1.61 16.11
C ASP A 23 2.21 -0.20 15.70
N THR A 24 2.71 0.30 14.57
CA THR A 24 2.39 1.65 14.08
C THR A 24 1.68 1.64 12.73
N TYR A 25 2.38 1.25 11.66
CA TYR A 25 1.83 1.18 10.32
C TYR A 25 0.87 0.01 10.18
N GLY A 26 1.20 -1.15 10.76
CA GLY A 26 0.36 -2.34 10.74
C GLY A 26 -1.00 -2.08 11.39
N GLU A 27 -1.02 -1.54 12.61
CA GLU A 27 -2.26 -1.18 13.31
C GLU A 27 -3.09 -0.14 12.56
N THR A 28 -2.43 0.85 11.94
CA THR A 28 -3.13 1.86 11.14
C THR A 28 -3.83 1.26 9.92
N ILE A 29 -3.13 0.37 9.20
CA ILE A 29 -3.69 -0.33 8.04
C ILE A 29 -4.79 -1.31 8.47
N ARG A 30 -4.62 -1.99 9.61
CA ARG A 30 -5.63 -2.87 10.19
C ARG A 30 -6.91 -2.10 10.48
N LEU A 31 -6.83 -0.96 11.15
CA LEU A 31 -7.97 -0.10 11.46
C LEU A 31 -8.73 0.36 10.19
N MET A 32 -8.00 0.78 9.15
CA MET A 32 -8.58 1.15 7.85
C MET A 32 -9.36 -0.02 7.23
N ARG A 33 -8.76 -1.21 7.21
CA ARG A 33 -9.40 -2.42 6.65
C ARG A 33 -10.62 -2.86 7.46
N GLU A 34 -10.57 -2.82 8.79
CA GLU A 34 -11.70 -3.17 9.64
C GLU A 34 -12.90 -2.25 9.43
N LYS A 35 -12.63 -0.97 9.13
CA LYS A 35 -13.66 0.01 8.75
C LYS A 35 -14.10 -0.07 7.28
N LYS A 36 -13.49 -0.96 6.48
CA LYS A 36 -13.76 -1.15 5.04
C LYS A 36 -13.57 0.13 4.21
N LEU A 37 -12.58 0.93 4.57
CA LEU A 37 -12.28 2.19 3.89
C LEU A 37 -11.16 2.01 2.86
N THR A 38 -11.25 2.77 1.78
CA THR A 38 -10.14 3.05 0.87
C THR A 38 -9.12 3.98 1.52
N PHE A 39 -7.92 4.11 0.91
CA PHE A 39 -6.90 5.05 1.39
C PHE A 39 -7.44 6.49 1.42
N ASP A 40 -8.10 6.92 0.34
CA ASP A 40 -8.61 8.30 0.22
C ASP A 40 -9.68 8.59 1.29
N GLU A 41 -10.63 7.68 1.48
CA GLU A 41 -11.66 7.81 2.52
C GLU A 41 -11.05 7.88 3.93
N ALA A 42 -10.09 7.02 4.25
CA ALA A 42 -9.48 6.99 5.57
C ALA A 42 -8.55 8.20 5.83
N ILE A 43 -7.86 8.69 4.81
CA ILE A 43 -7.02 9.89 4.90
C ILE A 43 -7.88 11.15 5.09
N GLN A 44 -9.07 11.20 4.49
CA GLN A 44 -9.98 12.34 4.62
C GLN A 44 -10.87 12.24 5.87
N SER A 45 -11.00 11.05 6.47
CA SER A 45 -11.88 10.80 7.60
C SER A 45 -11.40 11.48 8.89
N PRO A 46 -12.31 12.13 9.66
CA PRO A 46 -12.00 12.66 10.98
C PRO A 46 -11.83 11.55 12.04
N GLU A 47 -12.19 10.30 11.74
CA GLU A 47 -12.02 9.15 12.64
C GLU A 47 -10.54 8.73 12.80
N PHE A 48 -9.66 9.23 11.93
CA PHE A 48 -8.23 8.93 11.95
C PHE A 48 -7.44 10.12 12.50
N MET A 49 -6.59 9.85 13.49
CA MET A 49 -5.66 10.83 14.01
C MET A 49 -4.68 11.29 12.92
N LEU A 50 -4.12 12.50 13.06
CA LEU A 50 -3.17 13.06 12.09
C LEU A 50 -2.01 12.09 11.76
N ALA A 51 -1.44 11.43 12.76
CA ALA A 51 -0.36 10.47 12.58
C ALA A 51 -0.80 9.23 11.77
N GLN A 52 -2.03 8.75 11.99
CA GLN A 52 -2.59 7.62 11.26
C GLN A 52 -2.81 7.99 9.78
N ARG A 53 -3.41 9.16 9.53
CA ARG A 53 -3.58 9.68 8.16
C ARG A 53 -2.26 9.85 7.43
N SER A 54 -1.24 10.39 8.11
CA SER A 54 0.11 10.51 7.55
C SER A 54 0.70 9.15 7.18
N ARG A 55 0.58 8.13 8.05
CA ARG A 55 1.05 6.76 7.76
C ARG A 55 0.32 6.15 6.57
N LEU A 56 -1.00 6.31 6.48
CA LEU A 56 -1.80 5.84 5.33
C LEU A 56 -1.34 6.52 4.04
N HIS A 57 -1.15 7.83 4.06
CA HIS A 57 -0.66 8.59 2.91
C HIS A 57 0.75 8.12 2.47
N ILE A 58 1.65 7.83 3.41
CA ILE A 58 2.98 7.29 3.09
C ILE A 58 2.88 5.90 2.42
N VAL A 59 2.00 5.02 2.93
CA VAL A 59 1.75 3.70 2.33
C VAL A 59 1.15 3.84 0.93
N GLN A 60 0.11 4.65 0.78
CA GLN A 60 -0.54 4.92 -0.50
C GLN A 60 0.48 5.44 -1.52
N ARG A 61 1.22 6.52 -1.17
CA ARG A 61 2.19 7.13 -2.08
C ARG A 61 3.23 6.12 -2.57
N ASP A 62 3.82 5.33 -1.67
CA ASP A 62 4.84 4.35 -2.03
C ASP A 62 4.33 3.28 -3.01
N LEU A 63 3.13 2.74 -2.76
CA LEU A 63 2.52 1.75 -3.65
C LEU A 63 2.16 2.35 -5.02
N PHE A 64 1.60 3.56 -5.02
CA PHE A 64 1.17 4.21 -6.25
C PHE A 64 2.34 4.72 -7.09
N GLU A 65 3.42 5.19 -6.46
CA GLU A 65 4.67 5.52 -7.16
C GLU A 65 5.29 4.28 -7.81
N GLN A 66 5.27 3.12 -7.13
CA GLN A 66 5.73 1.86 -7.72
C GLN A 66 4.87 1.47 -8.92
N LEU A 67 3.54 1.57 -8.81
CA LEU A 67 2.62 1.28 -9.91
C LEU A 67 2.81 2.24 -11.10
N GLN A 68 3.00 3.53 -10.85
CA GLN A 68 3.23 4.54 -11.90
C GLN A 68 4.52 4.32 -12.69
N ARG A 69 5.53 3.68 -12.07
CA ARG A 69 6.79 3.34 -12.75
C ARG A 69 6.66 2.11 -13.64
N LEU A 70 5.59 1.34 -13.51
CA LEU A 70 5.36 0.19 -14.38
C LEU A 70 4.98 0.67 -15.79
N PRO A 71 5.42 -0.03 -16.85
CA PRO A 71 5.17 0.36 -18.23
C PRO A 71 3.73 0.00 -18.67
N PHE A 72 2.72 0.53 -17.96
CA PHE A 72 1.33 0.48 -18.40
C PHE A 72 1.13 1.41 -19.60
N VAL A 73 0.51 0.88 -20.66
CA VAL A 73 0.16 1.59 -21.91
C VAL A 73 -1.25 2.15 -21.80
#